data_AF-A0A537EDU5-F1
#
_entry.id   AF-A0A537EDU5-F1
#
_cell.length_a   1.000
_cell.length_b   1.000
_cell.length_c   1.000
_cell.angle_alpha   90.00
_cell.angle_beta   90.00
_cell.angle_gamma   90.00
#
_symmetry.space_group_name_H-M   'P 1'
#
loop_
_entity.id
_entity.type
_entity.pdbx_description
1 polymer ?
#
loop_
_entity_poly.entity_id
_entity_poly.type
_entity_poly.pdbx_seq_one_letter_code
_entity_poly.pdbx_strand_id
1 'polypeptide(L)'
;MTQRILSVAEKRHDGSYGDFNIAVEPKFHRRGLGSALMERGLNDLIEMRCKTAVADYWLQNAKVQALNRKYCFRTVRAYNYYETEAAS
;
A
#
# COMPACT_ATOMS: atom_id res chain seq x y z
N MET A 1 6.97 -2.09 -23.34
CA MET A 1 6.12 -1.28 -22.45
C MET A 1 5.53 -2.22 -21.40
N THR A 2 6.14 -2.30 -20.22
CA THR A 2 5.69 -3.24 -19.18
C THR A 2 4.50 -2.63 -18.45
N GLN A 3 3.32 -3.27 -18.51
CA GLN A 3 2.16 -2.86 -17.73
C GLN A 3 2.45 -3.11 -16.24
N ARG A 4 2.56 -2.08 -15.41
CA ARG A 4 2.86 -2.21 -13.98
C ARG A 4 1.55 -2.14 -13.16
N ILE A 5 0.96 -3.31 -12.96
CA ILE A 5 -0.04 -3.59 -11.92
C ILE A 5 0.63 -4.57 -10.96
N LEU A 6 0.80 -4.18 -9.70
CA LEU A 6 1.58 -4.96 -8.74
C LEU A 6 0.88 -4.99 -7.38
N SER A 7 0.91 -6.16 -6.74
CA SER A 7 0.75 -6.31 -5.29
C SER A 7 1.89 -7.19 -4.77
N VAL A 8 2.58 -6.76 -3.72
CA VAL A 8 3.58 -7.55 -2.99
C VAL A 8 3.24 -7.43 -1.52
N ALA A 9 3.13 -8.57 -0.83
CA ALA A 9 2.85 -8.63 0.59
C ALA A 9 4.02 -9.31 1.32
N GLU A 10 4.38 -8.81 2.49
CA GLU A 10 5.46 -9.31 3.32
C GLU A 10 5.03 -9.39 4.79
N LYS A 11 5.49 -10.45 5.46
CA LYS A 11 5.34 -10.60 6.89
C LYS A 11 6.54 -9.97 7.59
N ARG A 12 6.30 -9.07 8.54
CA ARG A 12 7.37 -8.42 9.31
C ARG A 12 7.99 -9.39 10.31
N HIS A 13 9.22 -9.10 10.73
CA HIS A 13 10.03 -9.95 11.62
C HIS A 13 9.34 -10.32 12.94
N ASP A 14 8.49 -9.44 13.51
CA ASP A 14 7.74 -9.74 14.74
C ASP A 14 6.61 -10.78 14.57
N GLY A 15 6.35 -11.19 13.33
CA GLY A 15 5.41 -12.23 12.94
C GLY A 15 3.93 -11.91 13.16
N SER A 16 3.60 -10.74 13.67
CA SER A 16 2.23 -10.29 13.96
C SER A 16 1.76 -9.17 13.03
N TYR A 17 2.70 -8.37 12.50
CA TYR A 17 2.44 -7.37 11.50
C TYR A 17 2.81 -7.88 10.10
N GLY A 18 2.08 -7.41 9.10
CA GLY A 18 2.43 -7.56 7.70
C GLY A 18 2.22 -6.25 6.96
N ASP A 19 2.98 -6.05 5.90
CA ASP A 19 2.80 -4.92 5.00
C ASP A 19 2.60 -5.39 3.57
N PHE A 20 2.09 -4.49 2.74
CA PHE A 20 1.93 -4.73 1.33
C PHE A 20 2.06 -3.43 0.54
N ASN A 21 2.54 -3.57 -0.69
CA ASN A 21 2.71 -2.47 -1.63
C ASN A 21 1.81 -2.71 -2.84
N ILE A 22 1.04 -1.70 -3.23
CA ILE A 22 0.22 -1.72 -4.44
C ILE A 22 0.68 -0.64 -5.42
N ALA A 23 0.69 -0.97 -6.71
CA ALA A 23 0.94 0.00 -7.77
C ALA A 23 -0.02 -0.25 -8.94
N VAL A 24 -0.62 0.83 -9.44
CA VAL A 24 -1.48 0.83 -10.63
C VAL A 24 -1.04 1.98 -11.52
N GLU A 25 -0.72 1.70 -12.79
CA GLU A 25 -0.42 2.78 -13.72
C GLU A 25 -1.63 3.73 -13.90
N PRO A 26 -1.39 5.05 -14.05
CA PRO A 26 -2.46 6.04 -14.16
C PRO A 26 -3.52 5.76 -15.23
N LYS A 27 -3.12 5.17 -16.36
CA LYS A 27 -4.02 4.82 -17.48
C LYS A 27 -5.06 3.74 -17.14
N PHE A 28 -4.82 2.97 -16.07
CA PHE A 28 -5.73 1.92 -15.59
C PHE A 28 -6.55 2.35 -14.36
N HIS A 29 -6.43 3.59 -13.90
CA HIS A 29 -7.23 4.11 -12.79
C HIS A 29 -8.74 4.11 -13.11
N ARG A 30 -9.56 4.16 -12.04
CA ARG A 30 -11.03 4.15 -12.08
C ARG A 30 -11.67 2.88 -12.65
N ARG A 31 -10.94 1.76 -12.61
CA ARG A 31 -11.41 0.43 -13.04
C ARG A 31 -11.55 -0.57 -11.88
N GLY A 32 -11.54 -0.10 -10.64
CA GLY A 32 -11.61 -0.96 -9.45
C GLY A 32 -10.31 -1.69 -9.08
N LEU A 33 -9.24 -1.58 -9.88
CA LEU A 33 -7.97 -2.31 -9.66
C LEU A 33 -7.32 -2.05 -8.29
N GLY A 34 -7.34 -0.81 -7.79
CA GLY A 34 -6.78 -0.51 -6.47
C GLY A 34 -7.49 -1.26 -5.35
N SER A 35 -8.82 -1.43 -5.44
CA SER A 35 -9.60 -2.24 -4.51
C SER A 35 -9.27 -3.72 -4.63
N ALA A 36 -9.20 -4.25 -5.85
CA ALA A 36 -8.86 -5.65 -6.08
C ALA A 36 -7.46 -6.01 -5.54
N LEU A 37 -6.47 -5.12 -5.73
CA LEU A 37 -5.12 -5.32 -5.20
C LEU A 37 -5.07 -5.21 -3.68
N MET A 38 -5.83 -4.28 -3.09
CA MET A 38 -5.96 -4.14 -1.64
C MET A 38 -6.53 -5.42 -1.00
N GLU A 39 -7.63 -5.94 -1.56
CA GLU A 39 -8.24 -7.19 -1.11
C GLU A 39 -7.28 -8.36 -1.24
N ARG A 40 -6.54 -8.43 -2.37
CA ARG A 40 -5.52 -9.45 -2.57
C ARG A 40 -4.42 -9.37 -1.51
N GLY A 41 -3.86 -8.19 -1.28
CA GLY A 41 -2.80 -7.99 -0.28
C GLY A 41 -3.26 -8.34 1.14
N LEU A 42 -4.47 -7.94 1.52
CA LEU A 42 -5.05 -8.32 2.82
C LEU A 42 -5.25 -9.83 2.96
N ASN A 43 -5.69 -10.52 1.91
CA ASN A 43 -5.81 -11.98 1.91
C ASN A 43 -4.44 -12.66 2.05
N ASP A 44 -3.42 -12.18 1.32
CA ASP A 44 -2.05 -12.70 1.46
C ASP A 44 -1.55 -12.55 2.91
N LEU A 45 -1.84 -11.42 3.57
CA LEU A 45 -1.51 -11.21 4.99
C LEU A 45 -2.23 -12.19 5.94
N ILE A 46 -3.50 -12.51 5.66
CA ILE A 46 -4.28 -13.51 6.42
C ILE A 46 -3.65 -14.91 6.27
N GLU A 47 -3.29 -15.29 5.03
CA GLU A 47 -2.62 -16.56 4.74
C GLU A 47 -1.27 -16.68 5.48
N MET A 48 -0.53 -15.56 5.54
CA MET A 48 0.71 -15.45 6.31
C MET A 48 0.51 -15.40 7.84
N ARG A 49 -0.74 -15.48 8.32
CA ARG A 49 -1.10 -15.40 9.76
C ARG A 49 -0.70 -14.07 10.41
N CYS A 50 -0.68 -12.98 9.64
CA CYS A 50 -0.53 -11.64 10.21
C CYS A 50 -1.81 -11.23 10.93
N LYS A 51 -1.68 -10.55 12.06
CA LYS A 51 -2.79 -10.01 12.85
C LYS A 51 -3.11 -8.56 12.48
N THR A 52 -2.10 -7.82 12.02
CA THR A 52 -2.23 -6.39 11.73
C THR A 52 -1.62 -6.07 10.38
N ALA A 53 -2.39 -5.41 9.52
CA ALA A 53 -1.90 -4.87 8.25
C ALA A 53 -1.34 -3.45 8.44
N VAL A 54 -0.20 -3.18 7.81
CA VAL A 54 0.44 -1.86 7.77
C VAL A 54 0.57 -1.43 6.32
N ALA A 55 0.25 -0.16 6.04
CA ALA A 55 0.45 0.44 4.73
C ALA A 55 0.98 1.85 4.90
N ASP A 56 2.18 2.10 4.38
CA ASP A 56 2.78 3.43 4.34
C ASP A 56 2.40 4.10 3.01
N TYR A 57 2.08 5.40 3.06
CA TYR A 57 1.71 6.15 1.88
C TYR A 57 2.13 7.61 2.01
N TRP A 58 2.38 8.27 0.87
CA TRP A 58 2.60 9.71 0.86
C TRP A 58 1.29 10.42 1.15
N LEU A 59 1.24 11.20 2.23
CA LEU A 59 0.08 11.97 2.64
C LEU A 59 -0.52 12.81 1.51
N GLN A 60 0.25 13.32 0.54
CA GLN A 60 -0.29 14.10 -0.57
C GLN A 60 -1.07 13.25 -1.61
N ASN A 61 -0.99 11.92 -1.53
CA ASN A 61 -1.70 11.02 -2.43
C ASN A 61 -3.17 10.80 -1.98
N ALA A 62 -4.04 11.73 -2.37
CA ALA A 62 -5.47 11.70 -2.03
C ALA A 62 -6.20 10.42 -2.48
N LYS A 63 -5.76 9.79 -3.57
CA LYS A 63 -6.36 8.53 -4.07
C LYS A 63 -6.07 7.37 -3.12
N VAL A 64 -4.83 7.26 -2.66
CA VAL A 64 -4.44 6.24 -1.67
C VAL A 64 -5.07 6.53 -0.32
N GLN A 65 -5.19 7.80 0.10
CA GLN A 65 -5.95 8.15 1.31
C GLN A 65 -7.39 7.63 1.24
N ALA A 66 -8.10 7.89 0.14
CA ALA A 66 -9.48 7.45 -0.04
C ALA A 66 -9.59 5.92 -0.04
N LEU A 67 -8.65 5.24 -0.69
CA LEU A 67 -8.59 3.78 -0.70
C LEU A 67 -8.34 3.21 0.71
N ASN A 68 -7.35 3.72 1.44
CA ASN A 68 -7.03 3.27 2.78
C ASN A 68 -8.22 3.50 3.75
N ARG A 69 -8.91 4.64 3.64
CA ARG A 69 -10.13 4.90 4.42
C ARG A 69 -11.26 3.91 4.09
N LYS A 70 -11.43 3.53 2.81
CA LYS A 70 -12.43 2.53 2.39
C LYS A 70 -12.20 1.17 3.07
N TYR A 71 -10.96 0.80 3.35
CA TYR A 71 -10.59 -0.45 4.03
C TYR A 71 -10.28 -0.24 5.52
N CYS A 72 -10.83 0.81 6.13
CA CYS A 72 -10.78 1.07 7.57
C CYS A 72 -9.36 1.22 8.16
N PHE A 73 -8.35 1.54 7.35
CA PHE A 73 -7.05 1.92 7.88
C PHE A 73 -7.17 3.22 8.67
N ARG A 74 -6.58 3.23 9.86
CA ARG A 74 -6.41 4.43 10.68
C ARG A 74 -4.96 4.93 10.58
N THR A 75 -4.77 6.24 10.49
CA THR A 75 -3.44 6.83 10.58
C THR A 75 -2.92 6.68 12.01
N VAL A 76 -1.85 5.91 12.20
CA VAL A 76 -1.22 5.71 13.52
C VAL A 76 0.05 6.55 13.71
N ARG A 77 0.65 7.03 12.61
CA ARG A 77 1.85 7.85 12.62
C ARG A 77 1.98 8.61 11.29
N ALA A 78 2.61 9.77 11.33
CA ALA A 78 3.11 10.49 10.16
C ALA A 78 4.62 10.71 10.31
N TYR A 79 5.35 10.70 9.20
CA TYR A 79 6.78 10.97 9.18
C TYR A 79 7.05 12.15 8.24
N ASN A 80 8.06 12.95 8.58
CA ASN A 80 8.59 13.94 7.66
C ASN A 80 9.48 13.23 6.64
N TYR A 81 9.26 13.51 5.36
CA TYR A 81 10.11 13.06 4.28
C TYR A 81 10.86 14.27 3.74
N TYR A 82 12.18 14.19 3.72
CA TYR A 82 13.06 15.23 3.21
C TYR A 82 13.76 14.69 1.98
N GLU A 83 13.77 15.48 0.91
CA GLU A 83 14.51 15.18 -0.31
C GLU A 83 15.54 16.27 -0.57
N THR A 84 16.63 15.90 -1.21
CA THR A 84 17.63 16.81 -1.75
C THR A 84 18.00 16.32 -3.14
N GLU A 85 18.37 17.24 -4.02
CA GLU A 85 18.87 16.84 -5.33
C GLU A 85 20.23 16.15 -5.15
N ALA A 86 20.40 15.01 -5.84
CA ALA A 86 21.73 14.44 -5.95
C ALA A 86 22.59 15.45 -6.73
N ALA A 87 23.68 15.91 -6.13
CA ALA A 87 24.64 16.75 -6.83
C ALA A 87 25.10 15.99 -8.09
N SER A 88 24.79 16.56 -9.26
CA SER A 88 25.23 16.09 -10.58
C SER A 88 26.73 16.21 -10.75
#